data_AF-A0AAW9HL99-F1
#
_entry.id   AF-A0AAW9HL99-F1
#
_cell.length_a   1.000
_cell.length_b   1.000
_cell.length_c   1.000
_cell.angle_alpha   90.00
_cell.angle_beta   90.00
_cell.angle_gamma   90.00
#
_symmetry.space_group_name_H-M   'P 1'
#
loop_
_entity.id
_entity.type
_entity.pdbx_description
1 polymer ?
#
loop_
_entity_poly.entity_id
_entity_poly.type
_entity_poly.pdbx_seq_one_letter_code
_entity_poly.pdbx_strand_id
1 'polypeptide(L)' 'MDMNMFAGLKDTGPKDVHFNCPGILAKKLQILAVVKETTLTALIVTALENYLEEIENQEQ' A
#
# COMPACT_ATOMS: atom_id res chain seq x y z
N MET A 1 -16.37 7.28 -32.68
CA MET A 1 -15.61 7.56 -31.45
C MET A 1 -16.05 6.53 -30.44
N ASP A 2 -15.25 5.48 -30.26
CA ASP A 2 -15.44 4.48 -29.22
C ASP A 2 -15.40 5.16 -27.86
N MET A 3 -16.54 5.16 -27.18
CA MET A 3 -16.64 5.54 -25.78
C MET A 3 -15.86 4.49 -24.98
N ASN A 4 -14.61 4.82 -24.62
CA ASN A 4 -13.84 4.05 -23.66
C ASN A 4 -14.68 3.89 -22.39
N MET A 5 -15.04 2.64 -22.11
CA MET A 5 -15.64 2.19 -20.87
C MET A 5 -14.67 2.43 -19.72
N PHE A 6 -14.63 3.66 -19.20
CA PHE A 6 -14.10 3.94 -17.85
C PHE A 6 -15.22 3.68 -16.83
N ALA A 7 -15.80 2.49 -16.92
CA ALA A 7 -16.79 2.00 -15.98
C ALA A 7 -16.05 1.38 -14.79
N GLY A 8 -16.06 2.07 -13.66
CA GLY A 8 -16.22 1.36 -12.38
C GLY A 8 -15.02 1.21 -11.46
N LEU A 9 -14.15 2.21 -11.33
CA LEU A 9 -13.47 2.41 -10.05
C LEU A 9 -14.24 3.47 -9.26
N LYS A 10 -15.42 3.06 -8.76
CA LYS A 10 -16.05 3.78 -7.65
C LYS A 10 -15.03 3.75 -6.52
N ASP A 11 -14.70 4.92 -5.99
CA ASP A 11 -14.00 5.05 -4.73
C ASP A 11 -14.81 4.28 -3.68
N THR A 12 -14.33 3.09 -3.32
CA THR A 12 -15.04 2.15 -2.45
C THR A 12 -14.53 2.24 -1.03
N GLY A 13 -14.08 3.41 -0.57
CA GLY A 13 -13.58 3.56 0.80
C GLY A 13 -12.47 2.57 1.18
N PRO A 14 -12.14 2.45 2.47
CA PRO A 14 -11.18 1.46 2.93
C PRO A 14 -11.74 0.06 2.66
N LYS A 15 -11.07 -0.69 1.78
CA LYS A 15 -11.28 -2.13 1.61
C LYS A 15 -10.27 -2.86 2.47
N ASP A 16 -10.72 -3.83 3.25
CA ASP A 16 -9.83 -4.74 3.95
C ASP A 16 -9.09 -5.61 2.93
N VAL A 17 -7.78 -5.43 2.82
CA VAL A 17 -6.92 -6.20 1.92
C VAL A 17 -6.13 -7.22 2.74
N HIS A 18 -6.31 -8.50 2.39
CA HIS A 18 -5.53 -9.59 2.96
C HIS A 18 -4.37 -9.92 2.02
N PHE A 19 -3.15 -10.01 2.55
CA PHE A 19 -1.98 -10.44 1.79
C PHE A 19 -1.19 -11.48 2.58
N ASN A 20 -0.50 -12.37 1.86
CA ASN A 20 0.38 -13.35 2.48
C ASN A 20 1.70 -12.69 2.86
N CYS A 21 2.06 -12.76 4.13
CA CYS A 21 3.31 -12.23 4.66
C CYS A 21 4.11 -13.35 5.33
N PRO A 22 5.40 -13.55 5.00
CA PRO A 22 6.25 -14.48 5.76
C PRO A 22 6.24 -14.12 7.25
N GLY A 23 6.09 -15.12 8.13
CA GLY A 23 5.92 -14.87 9.57
C GLY A 23 7.06 -14.04 10.21
N ILE A 24 8.29 -14.23 9.74
CA ILE A 24 9.45 -13.44 10.18
C ILE A 24 9.29 -11.96 9.79
N LEU A 25 8.80 -11.69 8.57
CA LEU A 25 8.59 -10.34 8.09
C LEU A 25 7.43 -9.67 8.83
N ALA A 26 6.31 -10.38 9.03
CA ALA A 26 5.17 -9.88 9.79
C ALA A 26 5.60 -9.44 11.21
N LYS A 27 6.41 -10.26 11.89
CA LYS A 27 6.94 -9.93 13.23
C LYS A 27 7.81 -8.67 13.20
N LYS A 28 8.69 -8.54 12.20
CA LYS A 28 9.54 -7.34 12.05
C LYS A 28 8.72 -6.08 11.80
N LEU A 29 7.73 -6.15 10.90
CA LEU A 29 6.84 -5.03 10.60
C LEU A 29 6.03 -4.61 11.83
N GLN A 30 5.55 -5.59 12.61
CA GLN A 30 4.79 -5.30 13.83
C GLN A 30 5.65 -4.62 14.91
N ILE A 31 6.91 -5.05 15.11
CA ILE A 31 7.86 -4.37 16.00
C ILE A 31 8.12 -2.95 15.50
N LEU A 32 8.34 -2.77 14.20
CA LEU A 32 8.62 -1.47 13.62
C LEU A 32 7.43 -0.50 13.78
N ALA A 33 6.20 -0.98 13.60
CA ALA A 33 4.99 -0.18 13.81
C ALA A 33 4.90 0.32 15.26
N VAL A 34 5.21 -0.55 16.25
CA VAL A 34 5.27 -0.16 17.66
C VAL A 34 6.35 0.89 17.93
N VAL A 35 7.56 0.69 17.40
CA VAL A 35 8.68 1.63 17.58
C VAL A 35 8.38 2.99 16.97
N LYS A 36 7.65 3.02 15.85
CA LYS A 36 7.25 4.24 15.15
C LYS A 36 5.95 4.85 15.68
N GLU A 37 5.37 4.29 16.74
CA GLU A 37 4.10 4.73 17.34
C GLU A 37 2.98 4.87 16.29
N THR A 38 2.93 3.94 15.33
CA THR A 38 2.00 3.96 14.19
C THR A 38 1.28 2.63 14.03
N THR A 39 0.25 2.61 13.19
CA THR A 39 -0.44 1.37 12.83
C THR A 39 0.32 0.61 11.75
N LEU A 40 0.18 -0.71 11.74
CA LEU A 40 0.79 -1.56 10.71
C LEU A 40 0.32 -1.14 9.31
N THR A 41 -0.97 -0.80 9.17
CA THR A 41 -1.55 -0.32 7.91
C THR A 41 -0.89 0.98 7.45
N ALA A 42 -0.80 1.98 8.33
CA ALA A 42 -0.16 3.25 7.98
C ALA A 42 1.31 3.06 7.59
N LEU A 43 2.04 2.23 8.34
CA LEU A 43 3.44 1.91 8.02
C LEU A 43 3.61 1.26 6.64
N ILE A 44 2.74 0.31 6.29
CA ILE A 44 2.77 -0.36 4.99
C ILE A 44 2.40 0.61 3.87
N VAL A 45 1.34 1.41 4.05
CA VAL A 45 0.89 2.39 3.06
C VAL A 45 2.00 3.39 2.76
N THR A 46 2.60 4.02 3.78
CA THR A 46 3.70 4.97 3.58
C THR A 46 4.91 4.34 2.88
N ALA A 47 5.24 3.09 3.20
CA ALA A 47 6.34 2.40 2.54
C ALA A 47 6.05 2.14 1.04
N LEU A 48 4.79 1.82 0.70
CA LEU A 48 4.36 1.62 -0.68
C LEU A 48 4.32 2.94 -1.46
N GLU A 49 3.80 4.01 -0.86
CA GLU A 49 3.77 5.35 -1.47
C GLU A 49 5.19 5.81 -1.86
N ASN A 50 6.13 5.70 -0.93
CA ASN A 50 7.53 6.07 -1.20
C ASN A 50 8.14 5.22 -2.33
N TYR A 51 7.85 3.91 -2.35
CA TYR A 51 8.38 3.03 -3.39
C TYR A 51 7.77 3.30 -4.77
N LEU A 52 6.48 3.66 -4.83
CA LEU A 52 5.82 4.07 -6.07
C LEU A 52 6.40 5.39 -6.58
N GLU A 53 6.60 6.36 -5.71
CA GLU A 53 7.24 7.64 -6.05
C GLU A 53 8.68 7.41 -6.59
N GLU A 54 9.44 6.49 -6.00
CA GLU A 54 10.77 6.09 -6.51
C GLU A 54 10.70 5.50 -7.93
N ILE A 55 9.70 4.67 -8.23
CA ILE A 55 9.50 4.11 -9.58
C ILE A 55 9.14 5.21 -10.58
N GLU A 56 8.18 6.08 -10.23
CA GLU A 56 7.75 7.18 -11.12
C GLU A 56 8.92 8.12 -11.46
N ASN A 57 9.82 8.36 -10.50
CA ASN A 57 11.02 9.18 -10.72
C ASN A 57 12.11 8.48 -11.55
N GLN A 58 12.10 7.15 -11.67
CA GLN A 58 13.05 6.39 -12.50
C GLN A 58 12.61 6.28 -13.96
N GLU A 59 11.32 6.43 -14.25
CA GLU A 59 10.76 6.39 -15.60
C GLU A 59 10.76 7.77 -16.32
N GLN A 60 11.23 8.84 -15.64
CA GLN A 60 11.40 10.20 -16.20
C GLN A 60 12.82 10.47 -16.68
#